data_AF-A0A6G2DCI2-F1
#
_entry.id   AF-A0A6G2DCI2-F1
#
_cell.length_a   1.000
_cell.length_b   1.000
_cell.length_c   1.000
_cell.angle_alpha   90.00
_cell.angle_beta   90.00
_cell.angle_gamma   90.00
#
_symmetry.space_group_name_H-M   'P 1'
#
loop_
_entity.id
_entity.type
_entity.pdbx_description
1 polymer ?
#
loop_
_entity_poly.entity_id
_entity_poly.type
_entity_poly.pdbx_seq_one_letter_code
_entity_poly.pdbx_strand_id
1 'polypeptide(L)'
;RSQFEKVEGNRLYMKQDGKDIAIGKSKSDDFRKTDASGRGYQPMVYGLKSAQITEDNQLVHFRFQFQKGLEREFIYRVEKEES
;
A
#
# COMPACT_ATOMS: atom_id res chain seq x y z
N ARG A 1 15.13 6.67 -5.55
CA ARG A 1 15.30 5.49 -4.66
C ARG A 1 14.06 5.36 -3.79
N SER A 2 13.58 4.14 -3.59
CA SER A 2 12.41 3.85 -2.76
C SER A 2 12.84 3.08 -1.51
N GLN A 3 12.24 3.37 -0.37
CA GLN A 3 12.59 2.80 0.93
C GLN A 3 11.32 2.55 1.75
N PHE A 4 11.19 1.31 2.23
CA PHE A 4 10.09 0.93 3.11
C PHE A 4 10.26 1.54 4.51
N GLU A 5 9.16 2.01 5.10
CA GLU A 5 9.17 2.50 6.49
C GLU A 5 8.33 1.59 7.40
N LYS A 6 7.03 1.44 7.10
CA LYS A 6 6.10 0.66 7.92
C LYS A 6 4.78 0.35 7.21
N VAL A 7 4.04 -0.60 7.76
CA VAL A 7 2.59 -0.74 7.54
C VAL A 7 1.82 -0.28 8.77
N GLU A 8 0.87 0.64 8.60
CA GLU A 8 0.02 1.13 9.69
C GLU A 8 -1.35 1.56 9.16
N GLY A 9 -2.41 1.31 9.92
CA GLY A 9 -3.76 1.76 9.54
C GLY A 9 -4.21 1.28 8.15
N ASN A 10 -3.82 0.05 7.78
CA ASN A 10 -4.09 -0.55 6.46
C ASN A 10 -3.48 0.23 5.27
N ARG A 11 -2.33 0.87 5.51
CA ARG A 11 -1.54 1.60 4.51
C ARG A 11 -0.07 1.21 4.58
N LEU A 12 0.58 1.21 3.41
CA LEU A 12 2.03 1.15 3.28
C LEU A 12 2.59 2.58 3.33
N TYR A 13 3.59 2.82 4.18
CA TYR A 13 4.36 4.06 4.22
C TYR A 13 5.78 3.81 3.71
N MET A 14 6.24 4.71 2.84
CA MET A 14 7.55 4.61 2.22
C MET A 14 8.09 5.98 1.83
N LYS A 15 9.42 6.10 1.78
CA LYS A 15 10.08 7.23 1.11
C LYS A 15 10.34 6.89 -0.34
N GLN A 16 10.01 7.82 -1.23
CA GLN A 16 10.33 7.71 -2.66
C GLN A 16 10.88 9.04 -3.14
N ASP A 17 12.15 9.03 -3.58
CA ASP A 17 12.85 10.21 -4.10
C ASP A 17 12.80 11.41 -3.12
N GLY A 18 12.98 11.11 -1.83
CA GLY A 18 12.97 12.10 -0.74
C GLY A 18 11.58 12.56 -0.29
N LYS A 19 10.50 11.99 -0.85
CA LYS A 19 9.12 12.31 -0.49
C LYS A 19 8.47 11.20 0.32
N ASP A 20 7.70 11.58 1.32
CA ASP A 20 6.87 10.65 2.10
C ASP A 20 5.62 10.28 1.31
N ILE A 21 5.49 8.99 1.02
CA ILE A 21 4.42 8.41 0.22
C ILE A 21 3.64 7.42 1.07
N ALA A 22 2.32 7.49 0.96
CA ALA A 22 1.42 6.48 1.49
C ALA A 22 0.69 5.76 0.34
N ILE A 23 0.49 4.46 0.48
CA ILE A 23 -0.23 3.65 -0.50
C ILE A 23 -1.31 2.85 0.23
N GLY A 24 -2.53 2.88 -0.29
CA GLY A 24 -3.63 2.14 0.30
C GLY A 24 -4.94 2.26 -0.48
N LYS A 25 -5.97 1.57 -0.01
CA LYS A 25 -7.31 1.69 -0.58
C LYS A 25 -7.88 3.07 -0.28
N SER A 26 -8.50 3.66 -1.29
CA SER A 26 -9.26 4.90 -1.15
C SER A 26 -10.64 4.61 -0.53
N LYS A 27 -11.40 5.68 -0.23
CA LYS A 27 -12.82 5.55 0.15
C LYS A 27 -13.71 5.07 -1.01
N SER A 28 -13.25 5.21 -2.26
CA SER A 28 -13.91 4.69 -3.46
C SER A 28 -13.51 3.22 -3.67
N ASP A 29 -13.52 2.74 -4.91
CA ASP A 29 -13.22 1.40 -5.36
C ASP A 29 -11.76 1.20 -5.81
N ASP A 30 -10.85 2.14 -5.56
CA ASP A 30 -9.47 2.06 -6.04
C ASP A 30 -8.41 1.99 -4.93
N PHE A 31 -7.26 1.45 -5.28
CA PHE A 31 -6.01 1.51 -4.52
C PHE A 31 -5.11 2.55 -5.16
N ARG A 32 -4.56 3.46 -4.34
CA ARG A 32 -3.84 4.62 -4.84
C ARG A 32 -2.64 4.98 -4.02
N LYS A 33 -1.76 5.75 -4.67
CA LYS A 33 -0.65 6.45 -4.05
C LYS A 33 -1.09 7.86 -3.63
N THR A 34 -0.76 8.27 -2.42
CA THR A 34 -0.99 9.61 -1.86
C THR A 34 0.32 10.17 -1.29
N ASP A 35 0.38 11.48 -1.08
CA ASP A 35 1.36 12.05 -0.14
C ASP A 35 0.97 11.76 1.31
N ALA A 36 1.84 12.17 2.24
CA ALA A 36 1.60 12.11 3.68
C ALA A 36 0.35 12.89 4.15
N SER A 37 -0.13 13.88 3.38
CA SER A 37 -1.36 14.64 3.66
C SER A 37 -2.63 13.97 3.12
N GLY A 38 -2.49 12.86 2.39
CA GLY A 38 -3.60 12.13 1.79
C GLY A 38 -4.06 12.68 0.43
N ARG A 39 -3.35 13.64 -0.18
CA ARG A 39 -3.65 14.08 -1.55
C ARG A 39 -3.17 13.01 -2.53
N GLY A 40 -4.10 12.51 -3.32
CA GLY A 40 -3.86 11.41 -4.25
C GLY A 40 -3.08 11.86 -5.47
N TYR A 41 -1.98 11.17 -5.77
CA TYR A 41 -1.20 11.40 -6.99
C TYR A 41 -1.74 10.59 -8.16
N GLN A 42 -2.12 9.33 -7.92
CA GLN A 42 -2.52 8.43 -9.00
C GLN A 42 -3.25 7.18 -8.46
N PRO A 43 -4.47 6.87 -8.92
CA PRO A 43 -5.09 5.56 -8.76
C PRO A 43 -4.32 4.48 -9.56
N MET A 44 -4.11 3.31 -8.97
CA MET A 44 -3.27 2.25 -9.54
C MET A 44 -4.04 0.95 -9.82
N VAL A 45 -4.98 0.59 -8.94
CA VAL A 45 -5.82 -0.62 -9.09
C VAL A 45 -7.27 -0.23 -8.86
N TYR A 46 -8.18 -0.62 -9.76
CA TYR A 46 -9.60 -0.27 -9.70
C TYR A 46 -10.49 -1.48 -9.40
N GLY A 47 -11.77 -1.22 -9.08
CA GLY A 47 -12.76 -2.26 -8.88
C GLY A 47 -12.51 -3.12 -7.64
N LEU A 48 -11.88 -2.56 -6.61
CA LEU A 48 -11.66 -3.21 -5.33
C LEU A 48 -12.85 -3.04 -4.39
N LYS A 49 -13.32 -4.15 -3.86
CA LYS A 49 -14.26 -4.21 -2.73
C LYS A 49 -13.52 -3.91 -1.44
N SER A 50 -12.37 -4.54 -1.23
CA SER A 50 -11.51 -4.33 -0.07
C SER A 50 -10.04 -4.58 -0.44
N ALA A 51 -9.15 -4.01 0.37
CA ALA A 51 -7.75 -4.33 0.36
C ALA A 51 -7.25 -4.38 1.79
N GLN A 52 -6.48 -5.40 2.14
CA GLN A 52 -5.81 -5.53 3.42
C GLN A 52 -4.31 -5.50 3.21
N ILE A 53 -3.61 -4.71 4.04
CA ILE A 53 -2.16 -4.62 4.07
C ILE A 53 -1.71 -4.98 5.47
N THR A 54 -0.82 -5.96 5.57
CA THR A 54 -0.21 -6.38 6.84
C THR A 54 1.29 -6.53 6.68
N GLU A 55 2.02 -6.30 7.76
CA GLU A 55 3.46 -6.55 7.86
C GLU A 55 3.68 -7.61 8.93
N ASP A 56 4.44 -8.65 8.59
CA ASP A 56 4.94 -9.66 9.53
C ASP A 56 6.35 -10.09 9.12
N ASN A 57 7.31 -10.09 10.05
CA ASN A 57 8.67 -10.57 9.84
C ASN A 57 9.30 -10.12 8.49
N GLN A 58 9.30 -8.82 8.20
CA GLN A 58 9.82 -8.24 6.94
C GLN A 58 9.08 -8.65 5.66
N LEU A 59 7.90 -9.27 5.78
CA LEU A 59 7.00 -9.54 4.67
C LEU A 59 5.81 -8.60 4.74
N VAL A 60 5.57 -7.89 3.65
CA VAL A 60 4.35 -7.11 3.46
C VAL A 60 3.41 -7.89 2.56
N HIS A 61 2.21 -8.16 3.07
CA HIS A 61 1.13 -8.80 2.36
C HIS A 61 0.12 -7.76 1.88
N PHE A 62 -0.26 -7.85 0.61
CA PHE A 62 -1.37 -7.10 0.03
C PHE A 62 -2.43 -8.09 -0.42
N ARG A 63 -3.57 -8.13 0.28
CA ARG A 63 -4.72 -8.96 -0.10
C ARG A 63 -5.78 -8.09 -0.73
N PHE A 64 -6.08 -8.32 -2.00
CA PHE A 64 -7.07 -7.59 -2.76
C PHE A 64 -8.29 -8.47 -3.01
N GLN A 65 -9.47 -7.93 -2.71
CA GLN A 65 -10.74 -8.52 -3.10
C GLN A 65 -11.42 -7.57 -4.08
N PHE A 66 -11.66 -8.05 -5.29
CA PHE A 66 -12.32 -7.28 -6.34
C PHE A 66 -13.84 -7.43 -6.25
N GLN A 67 -14.57 -6.44 -6.77
CA GLN A 67 -16.05 -6.41 -6.75
C GLN A 67 -16.68 -7.66 -7.40
N LYS A 68 -16.00 -8.24 -8.39
CA LYS A 68 -16.46 -9.44 -9.11
C LYS A 68 -16.00 -10.76 -8.49
N GLY A 69 -15.52 -10.74 -7.24
CA GLY A 69 -15.15 -11.94 -6.47
C GLY A 69 -13.76 -12.49 -6.75
N LEU A 70 -12.98 -11.89 -7.67
CA LEU A 70 -11.56 -12.24 -7.82
C LEU A 70 -10.79 -11.81 -6.56
N GLU A 71 -9.91 -12.68 -6.09
CA GLU A 71 -8.98 -12.39 -5.00
C GLU A 71 -7.54 -12.54 -5.47
N ARG A 72 -6.65 -11.68 -4.98
CA ARG A 72 -5.21 -11.75 -5.24
C ARG A 72 -4.45 -11.40 -3.98
N GLU A 73 -3.41 -12.17 -3.70
CA GLU A 73 -2.43 -11.84 -2.67
C GLU A 73 -1.07 -11.58 -3.31
N PHE A 74 -0.44 -10.47 -2.94
CA PHE A 74 0.95 -10.16 -3.29
C PHE A 74 1.76 -10.10 -2.01
N ILE A 75 2.92 -10.75 -2.02
CA ILE A 75 3.80 -10.83 -0.86
C ILE A 75 5.16 -10.29 -1.28
N TYR A 76 5.65 -9.29 -0.56
CA TYR A 76 6.94 -8.67 -0.82
C TYR A 76 7.81 -8.74 0.42
N ARG A 77 9.07 -9.13 0.23
CA ARG A 77 10.10 -8.93 1.26
C ARG A 77 10.56 -7.48 1.23
N VAL A 78 10.66 -6.86 2.40
CA VAL A 78 11.09 -5.48 2.58
C VAL A 78 12.24 -5.40 3.57
N GLU A 79 13.14 -4.45 3.37
CA GLU A 79 14.21 -4.12 4.30
C GLU A 79 13.89 -2.76 4.92
N LYS A 80 14.04 -2.65 6.24
CA LYS A 80 14.08 -1.35 6.93
C LYS A 80 15.54 -0.91 6.93
N GLU A 81 15.81 0.37 6.67
CA GLU A 81 17.16 0.87 6.96
C GLU A 81 17.37 0.76 8.47
N GLU A 82 18.48 0.12 8.84
CA GLU A 82 18.97 0.18 10.21
C GLU A 82 19.29 1.66 10.52
N SER A 83 18.81 2.12 11.67
CA SER A 83 18.98 3.51 12.13
C SER A 83 20.40 3.81 12.54
#